data_AF-A0A9E0LGZ8-F1
#
_entry.id   AF-A0A9E0LGZ8-F1
#
_cell.length_a   1.000
_cell.length_b   1.000
_cell.length_c   1.000
_cell.angle_alpha   90.00
_cell.angle_beta   90.00
_cell.angle_gamma   90.00
#
_symmetry.space_group_name_H-M   'P 1'
#
loop_
_entity.id
_entity.type
_entity.pdbx_description
1 polymer ?
#
loop_
_entity_poly.entity_id
_entity_poly.type
_entity_poly.pdbx_seq_one_letter_code
_entity_poly.pdbx_strand_id
1 'polypeptide(L)'
;MSHSKSSSRIRKARGKRASAMLFLMLIFAMALLIFFATSCASVVKFFTAHRHAESAVEAASLAAARELSQVVVEDPNYGYVGLSDGAPTASSSIAQDGKPIPVVGINTLVATARTSMLVAKHLNNEEYLRLASLDAANTKAAARRLVEGLKLAMCEDVRAPLSISGKAVKPLTIARQTFIKSLASSRTMEAVDLKNFTLELGYLSQGGTTNTSLALSEVLAEVPAASAQNGCYKAFRDLAVAGQSFVFACVGAQPNLVAKDQFIADGGKSEMPSSIVRAKAELEFADVRDRVFGNVFCSACAAPFSLTDRAAAGVMIVGLPDGYPSGYLSLADYINDPRSSRTNMEMFRANGGDYPLDAQAMLTRDIDDGQTRTLSNVFVQGLYDWIRTAHGRVRLDSLLAVIGGRMQPSIGSMAYGQSLVYRFDKSGAVVVDGYFVSDVPNQIVHDRQVYTLGLNTLKANNAMWTVAFRDQVHNLGVANGGKHCGQLMELDGCLRPTGSLYGKTIDSKHGDLERKSYFDGGLAVEFVISSPQYN
;
A
#
# COMPACT_ATOMS: atom_id res chain seq x y z
N MET A 1 32.45 -110.59 -22.90
CA MET A 1 31.68 -109.76 -21.94
C MET A 1 32.53 -108.56 -21.52
N SER A 2 32.40 -107.38 -22.16
CA SER A 2 33.22 -106.19 -21.76
C SER A 2 32.68 -104.79 -22.16
N HIS A 3 31.61 -104.63 -22.95
CA HIS A 3 31.29 -103.31 -23.56
C HIS A 3 30.05 -102.55 -23.03
N SER A 4 29.48 -102.88 -21.87
CA SER A 4 28.20 -102.28 -21.42
C SER A 4 28.29 -101.21 -20.31
N LYS A 5 29.47 -100.86 -19.78
CA LYS A 5 29.58 -99.93 -18.62
C LYS A 5 29.88 -98.44 -18.95
N SER A 6 30.11 -98.06 -20.21
CA SER A 6 30.52 -96.69 -20.56
C SER A 6 29.35 -95.70 -20.78
N SER A 7 28.21 -96.16 -21.29
CA SER A 7 27.07 -95.31 -21.69
C SER A 7 26.30 -94.68 -20.51
N SER A 8 26.26 -95.32 -19.34
CA SER A 8 25.50 -94.80 -18.18
C SER A 8 26.20 -93.66 -17.43
N ARG A 9 27.53 -93.51 -17.56
CA ARG A 9 28.29 -92.42 -16.93
C ARG A 9 28.13 -91.09 -17.68
N ILE A 10 27.97 -91.13 -19.00
CA ILE A 10 27.83 -89.92 -19.85
C ILE A 10 26.45 -89.28 -19.67
N ARG A 11 25.37 -90.07 -19.49
CA ARG A 11 24.02 -89.53 -19.19
C ARG A 11 23.94 -88.90 -17.79
N LYS A 12 24.62 -89.45 -16.77
CA LYS A 12 24.68 -88.85 -15.42
C LYS A 12 25.46 -87.53 -15.36
N ALA A 13 26.49 -87.35 -16.19
CA ALA A 13 27.25 -86.10 -16.28
C ALA A 13 26.46 -84.97 -16.96
N ARG A 14 25.60 -85.30 -17.93
CA ARG A 14 24.78 -84.33 -18.68
C ARG A 14 23.61 -83.77 -17.85
N GLY A 15 22.99 -84.58 -16.99
CA GLY A 15 21.97 -84.13 -16.04
C GLY A 15 22.48 -83.20 -14.93
N LYS A 16 23.72 -83.40 -14.46
CA LYS A 16 24.37 -82.51 -13.46
C LYS A 16 24.69 -81.11 -14.02
N ARG A 17 25.10 -81.01 -15.30
CA ARG A 17 25.37 -79.72 -15.97
C ARG A 17 24.09 -78.93 -16.26
N ALA A 18 23.02 -79.60 -16.68
CA ALA A 18 21.72 -78.95 -16.89
C ALA A 18 21.11 -78.43 -15.58
N SER A 19 21.18 -79.23 -14.50
CA SER A 19 20.73 -78.81 -13.16
C SER A 19 21.56 -77.63 -12.61
N ALA A 20 22.88 -77.63 -12.80
CA ALA A 20 23.73 -76.51 -12.39
C ALA A 20 23.43 -75.23 -13.17
N MET A 21 23.15 -75.31 -14.48
CA MET A 21 22.82 -74.15 -15.31
C MET A 21 21.44 -73.55 -14.95
N LEU A 22 20.45 -74.40 -14.64
CA LEU A 22 19.13 -73.98 -14.19
C LEU A 22 19.19 -73.28 -12.83
N PHE A 23 20.02 -73.79 -11.92
CA PHE A 23 20.28 -73.16 -10.63
C PHE A 23 20.95 -71.79 -10.79
N LEU A 24 21.90 -71.67 -11.71
CA LEU A 24 22.59 -70.40 -12.00
C LEU A 24 21.65 -69.36 -12.64
N MET A 25 20.78 -69.77 -13.56
CA MET A 25 19.72 -68.89 -14.10
C MET A 25 18.75 -68.44 -13.02
N LEU A 26 18.38 -69.32 -12.09
CA LEU A 26 17.47 -68.99 -11.00
C LEU A 26 18.10 -68.01 -10.00
N ILE A 27 19.39 -68.18 -9.68
CA ILE A 27 20.16 -67.21 -8.87
C ILE A 27 20.24 -65.86 -9.59
N PHE A 28 20.56 -65.87 -10.89
CA PHE A 28 20.66 -64.63 -11.65
C PHE A 28 19.32 -63.91 -11.74
N ALA A 29 18.22 -64.64 -11.99
CA ALA A 29 16.87 -64.09 -12.00
C ALA A 29 16.47 -63.54 -10.62
N MET A 30 16.77 -64.25 -9.53
CA MET A 30 16.55 -63.76 -8.16
C MET A 30 17.37 -62.50 -7.87
N ALA A 31 18.66 -62.47 -8.23
CA ALA A 31 19.51 -61.31 -8.04
C ALA A 31 19.00 -60.09 -8.83
N LEU A 32 18.56 -60.31 -10.07
CA LEU A 32 17.96 -59.28 -10.91
C LEU A 32 16.65 -58.75 -10.31
N LEU A 33 15.80 -59.66 -9.82
CA LEU A 33 14.52 -59.31 -9.20
C LEU A 33 14.71 -58.54 -7.89
N ILE A 34 15.67 -58.95 -7.06
CA ILE A 34 16.07 -58.21 -5.86
C ILE A 34 16.61 -56.83 -6.24
N PHE A 35 17.47 -56.74 -7.25
CA PHE A 35 18.02 -55.46 -7.73
C PHE A 35 16.93 -54.52 -8.23
N PHE A 36 15.96 -55.00 -9.02
CA PHE A 36 14.84 -54.19 -9.47
C PHE A 36 13.92 -53.79 -8.29
N ALA A 37 13.65 -54.70 -7.36
CA ALA A 37 12.80 -54.41 -6.21
C ALA A 37 13.41 -53.33 -5.29
N THR A 38 14.72 -53.42 -5.00
CA THR A 38 15.41 -52.40 -4.19
C THR A 38 15.53 -51.08 -4.93
N SER A 39 15.86 -51.10 -6.23
CA SER A 39 15.91 -49.88 -7.05
C SER A 39 14.56 -49.17 -7.13
N CYS A 40 13.48 -49.91 -7.38
CA CYS A 40 12.12 -49.38 -7.38
C CYS A 40 11.74 -48.79 -6.02
N ALA A 41 12.10 -49.45 -4.92
CA ALA A 41 11.85 -48.93 -3.57
C ALA A 41 12.60 -47.60 -3.33
N SER A 42 13.86 -47.48 -3.74
CA SER A 42 14.63 -46.23 -3.63
C SER A 42 14.04 -45.12 -4.49
N VAL A 43 13.56 -45.42 -5.70
CA VAL A 43 12.86 -44.45 -6.56
C VAL A 43 11.57 -43.96 -5.90
N VAL A 44 10.75 -44.87 -5.37
CA VAL A 44 9.49 -44.52 -4.69
C VAL A 44 9.75 -43.67 -3.45
N LYS A 45 10.75 -44.02 -2.64
CA LYS A 45 11.17 -43.20 -1.49
C LYS A 45 11.61 -41.80 -1.92
N PHE A 46 12.42 -41.69 -2.98
CA PHE A 46 12.88 -40.42 -3.50
C PHE A 46 11.72 -39.52 -3.94
N PHE A 47 10.81 -40.04 -4.77
CA PHE A 47 9.64 -39.27 -5.22
C PHE A 47 8.69 -38.90 -4.08
N THR A 48 8.52 -39.79 -3.11
CA THR A 48 7.69 -39.52 -1.93
C THR A 48 8.31 -38.41 -1.09
N ALA A 49 9.62 -38.47 -0.82
CA ALA A 49 10.35 -37.42 -0.12
C ALA A 49 10.30 -36.09 -0.87
N HIS A 50 10.51 -36.10 -2.19
CA HIS A 50 10.43 -34.91 -3.03
C HIS A 50 9.04 -34.26 -2.99
N ARG A 51 7.98 -35.05 -3.12
CA ARG A 51 6.61 -34.54 -3.08
C ARG A 51 6.26 -33.92 -1.73
N HIS A 52 6.65 -34.58 -0.63
CA HIS A 52 6.44 -34.02 0.72
C HIS A 52 7.27 -32.75 0.95
N ALA A 53 8.51 -32.73 0.45
CA ALA A 53 9.37 -31.54 0.51
C ALA A 53 8.83 -30.38 -0.34
N GLU A 54 8.22 -30.66 -1.49
CA GLU A 54 7.58 -29.65 -2.33
C GLU A 54 6.38 -29.02 -1.60
N SER A 55 5.47 -29.83 -1.05
CA SER A 55 4.35 -29.31 -0.24
C SER A 55 4.84 -28.57 1.02
N ALA A 56 5.92 -29.03 1.66
CA ALA A 56 6.49 -28.37 2.83
C ALA A 56 7.11 -27.00 2.48
N VAL A 57 7.79 -26.87 1.33
CA VAL A 57 8.37 -25.59 0.91
C VAL A 57 7.30 -24.60 0.45
N GLU A 58 6.19 -25.07 -0.13
CA GLU A 58 5.00 -24.27 -0.41
C GLU A 58 4.38 -23.70 0.88
N ALA A 59 4.20 -24.53 1.91
CA ALA A 59 3.70 -24.07 3.21
C ALA A 59 4.67 -23.05 3.84
N ALA A 60 5.97 -23.29 3.73
CA ALA A 60 7.00 -22.40 4.25
C ALA A 60 7.04 -21.05 3.53
N SER A 61 6.91 -21.02 2.20
CA SER A 61 6.88 -19.77 1.42
C SER A 61 5.62 -18.94 1.76
N LEU A 62 4.46 -19.58 1.92
CA LEU A 62 3.23 -18.92 2.36
C LEU A 62 3.36 -18.34 3.77
N ALA A 63 3.98 -19.07 4.69
CA ALA A 63 4.24 -18.58 6.04
C ALA A 63 5.20 -17.37 6.05
N ALA A 64 6.28 -17.43 5.24
CA ALA A 64 7.17 -16.28 5.06
C ALA A 64 6.43 -15.07 4.48
N ALA A 65 5.61 -15.27 3.45
CA ALA A 65 4.86 -14.20 2.80
C ALA A 65 3.88 -13.52 3.78
N ARG A 66 3.23 -14.30 4.64
CA ARG A 66 2.36 -13.79 5.70
C ARG A 66 3.12 -12.93 6.72
N GLU A 67 4.33 -13.34 7.10
CA GLU A 67 5.19 -12.56 8.00
C GLU A 67 5.65 -11.26 7.34
N LEU A 68 6.10 -11.32 6.08
CA LEU A 68 6.54 -10.12 5.34
C LEU A 68 5.43 -9.08 5.19
N SER A 69 4.17 -9.51 5.10
CA SER A 69 3.02 -8.60 5.02
C SER A 69 2.85 -7.71 6.25
N GLN A 70 3.49 -8.07 7.38
CA GLN A 70 3.44 -7.32 8.63
C GLN A 70 4.57 -6.30 8.76
N VAL A 71 5.58 -6.31 7.89
CA VAL A 71 6.73 -5.38 7.96
C VAL A 71 6.26 -3.96 7.74
N VAL A 72 6.66 -3.06 8.65
CA VAL A 72 6.34 -1.64 8.60
C VAL A 72 7.62 -0.83 8.70
N VAL A 73 7.84 0.07 7.75
CA VAL A 73 8.95 1.03 7.76
C VAL A 73 8.43 2.43 8.10
N GLU A 74 9.23 3.22 8.79
CA GLU A 74 8.95 4.64 8.99
C GLU A 74 9.51 5.43 7.81
N ASP A 75 8.64 6.23 7.19
CA ASP A 75 8.95 7.15 6.11
C ASP A 75 8.75 8.61 6.58
N PRO A 76 9.70 9.52 6.32
CA PRO A 76 9.59 10.91 6.79
C PRO A 76 8.43 11.69 6.16
N ASN A 77 7.92 11.28 4.99
CA ASN A 77 6.88 11.99 4.25
C ASN A 77 5.50 11.32 4.36
N TYR A 78 5.42 10.05 4.74
CA TYR A 78 4.14 9.32 4.82
C TYR A 78 3.86 8.72 6.20
N GLY A 79 4.84 8.70 7.11
CA GLY A 79 4.71 8.00 8.38
C GLY A 79 4.96 6.51 8.20
N TYR A 80 4.08 5.67 8.73
CA TYR A 80 4.29 4.23 8.66
C TYR A 80 3.81 3.65 7.32
N VAL A 81 4.72 2.98 6.61
CA VAL A 81 4.49 2.39 5.29
C VAL A 81 4.72 0.88 5.34
N GLY A 82 3.82 0.10 4.74
CA GLY A 82 3.92 -1.36 4.68
C GLY A 82 3.50 -1.94 3.33
N LEU A 83 3.51 -3.26 3.21
CA LEU A 83 2.89 -3.94 2.06
C LEU A 83 1.35 -3.91 2.12
N SER A 84 0.82 -3.82 3.34
CA SER A 84 -0.61 -3.79 3.65
C SER A 84 -1.00 -2.47 4.27
N ASP A 85 -2.20 -1.99 3.97
CA ASP A 85 -2.86 -0.99 4.80
C ASP A 85 -3.16 -1.59 6.18
N GLY A 86 -3.07 -0.78 7.22
CA GLY A 86 -3.27 -1.19 8.61
C GLY A 86 -3.99 -0.11 9.41
N ALA A 87 -5.05 -0.52 10.12
CA ALA A 87 -5.75 0.38 11.02
C ALA A 87 -4.81 0.86 12.15
N PRO A 88 -5.04 2.07 12.69
CA PRO A 88 -4.25 2.59 13.80
C PRO A 88 -4.25 1.63 15.00
N THR A 89 -3.07 1.29 15.53
CA THR A 89 -2.92 0.44 16.73
C THR A 89 -2.30 1.23 17.88
N ALA A 90 -2.83 1.07 19.08
CA ALA A 90 -2.35 1.80 20.26
C ALA A 90 -1.00 1.31 20.83
N SER A 91 -0.32 0.36 20.16
CA SER A 91 0.83 -0.34 20.74
C SER A 91 2.20 0.11 20.23
N SER A 92 2.31 0.60 19.00
CA SER A 92 3.63 0.88 18.39
C SER A 92 3.64 1.97 17.33
N SER A 93 2.51 2.21 16.66
CA SER A 93 2.38 3.28 15.68
C SER A 93 1.63 4.43 16.34
N ILE A 94 2.32 5.28 17.09
CA ILE A 94 1.72 6.31 17.93
C ILE A 94 2.37 7.67 17.62
N ALA A 95 1.55 8.71 17.51
CA ALA A 95 1.96 10.09 17.34
C ALA A 95 2.47 10.70 18.67
N GLN A 96 2.95 11.94 18.62
CA GLN A 96 3.54 12.58 19.82
C GLN A 96 2.48 12.87 20.90
N ASP A 97 1.21 13.02 20.52
CA ASP A 97 0.09 13.17 21.45
C ASP A 97 -0.48 11.87 21.99
N GLY A 98 0.11 10.72 21.65
CA GLY A 98 -0.38 9.42 22.07
C GLY A 98 -1.48 8.83 21.19
N LYS A 99 -1.89 9.50 20.10
CA LYS A 99 -2.90 8.96 19.19
C LYS A 99 -2.29 7.93 18.23
N PRO A 100 -3.01 6.84 17.94
CA PRO A 100 -2.50 5.82 17.04
C PRO A 100 -2.50 6.34 15.59
N ILE A 101 -1.48 5.96 14.82
CA ILE A 101 -1.28 6.33 13.42
C ILE A 101 -1.53 5.08 12.56
N PRO A 102 -2.23 5.20 11.41
CA PRO A 102 -2.39 4.07 10.48
C PRO A 102 -1.08 3.70 9.79
N VAL A 103 -1.04 2.49 9.24
CA VAL A 103 -0.03 2.08 8.27
C VAL A 103 -0.62 2.19 6.88
N VAL A 104 0.05 2.91 5.98
CA VAL A 104 -0.39 3.05 4.59
C VAL A 104 0.33 2.02 3.73
N GLY A 105 -0.43 1.28 2.92
CA GLY A 105 0.10 0.31 1.98
C GLY A 105 0.89 0.99 0.86
N ILE A 106 2.01 0.40 0.44
CA ILE A 106 2.83 0.99 -0.63
C ILE A 106 2.06 1.11 -1.94
N ASN A 107 1.17 0.17 -2.26
CA ASN A 107 0.34 0.26 -3.44
C ASN A 107 -0.71 1.37 -3.33
N THR A 108 -1.17 1.70 -2.12
CA THR A 108 -2.07 2.82 -1.84
C THR A 108 -1.36 4.14 -2.12
N LEU A 109 -0.10 4.29 -1.69
CA LEU A 109 0.73 5.45 -2.03
C LEU A 109 0.97 5.57 -3.54
N VAL A 110 1.35 4.46 -4.20
CA VAL A 110 1.55 4.43 -5.66
C VAL A 110 0.26 4.80 -6.42
N ALA A 111 -0.89 4.26 -6.00
CA ALA A 111 -2.18 4.62 -6.59
C ALA A 111 -2.52 6.09 -6.39
N THR A 112 -2.24 6.65 -5.22
CA THR A 112 -2.47 8.06 -4.88
C THR A 112 -1.62 8.97 -5.75
N ALA A 113 -0.30 8.76 -5.77
CA ALA A 113 0.63 9.56 -6.58
C ALA A 113 0.31 9.46 -8.08
N ARG A 114 -0.05 8.27 -8.57
CA ARG A 114 -0.47 8.07 -9.98
C ARG A 114 -1.76 8.84 -10.29
N THR A 115 -2.74 8.78 -9.40
CA THR A 115 -4.01 9.51 -9.54
C THR A 115 -3.77 11.02 -9.56
N SER A 116 -2.92 11.53 -8.66
CA SER A 116 -2.52 12.94 -8.66
C SER A 116 -1.85 13.37 -9.97
N MET A 117 -1.00 12.53 -10.57
CA MET A 117 -0.42 12.83 -11.89
C MET A 117 -1.48 12.86 -13.01
N LEU A 118 -2.49 11.99 -12.97
CA LEU A 118 -3.60 12.03 -13.93
C LEU A 118 -4.41 13.32 -13.78
N VAL A 119 -4.71 13.72 -12.54
CA VAL A 119 -5.39 15.00 -12.25
C VAL A 119 -4.55 16.17 -12.78
N ALA A 120 -3.25 16.19 -12.50
CA ALA A 120 -2.33 17.23 -12.99
C ALA A 120 -2.38 17.36 -14.53
N LYS A 121 -2.34 16.21 -15.23
CA LYS A 121 -2.40 16.14 -16.69
C LYS A 121 -3.72 16.69 -17.23
N HIS A 122 -4.85 16.35 -16.60
CA HIS A 122 -6.17 16.81 -17.05
C HIS A 122 -6.46 18.28 -16.70
N LEU A 123 -5.97 18.77 -15.56
CA LEU A 123 -6.09 20.18 -15.19
C LEU A 123 -5.14 21.08 -15.97
N ASN A 124 -4.08 20.52 -16.57
CA ASN A 124 -3.02 21.27 -17.25
C ASN A 124 -2.47 22.42 -16.40
N ASN A 125 -2.23 22.14 -15.11
CA ASN A 125 -1.75 23.11 -14.13
C ASN A 125 -0.33 22.75 -13.67
N GLU A 126 0.60 23.68 -13.87
CA GLU A 126 2.04 23.47 -13.58
C GLU A 126 2.33 23.25 -12.10
N GLU A 127 1.64 23.98 -11.21
CA GLU A 127 1.85 23.85 -9.76
C GLU A 127 1.32 22.51 -9.25
N TYR A 128 0.15 22.07 -9.73
CA TYR A 128 -0.38 20.75 -9.41
C TYR A 128 0.59 19.66 -9.91
N LEU A 129 1.11 19.80 -11.13
CA LEU A 129 2.08 18.86 -11.69
C LEU A 129 3.38 18.81 -10.85
N ARG A 130 3.84 19.96 -10.34
CA ARG A 130 5.01 20.04 -9.46
C ARG A 130 4.78 19.28 -8.16
N LEU A 131 3.64 19.50 -7.48
CA LEU A 131 3.27 18.80 -6.25
C LEU A 131 3.14 17.29 -6.47
N ALA A 132 2.42 16.88 -7.53
CA ALA A 132 2.26 15.47 -7.89
C ALA A 132 3.59 14.79 -8.26
N SER A 133 4.51 15.50 -8.92
CA SER A 133 5.84 14.99 -9.26
C SER A 133 6.72 14.80 -8.02
N LEU A 134 6.65 15.73 -7.06
CA LEU A 134 7.34 15.60 -5.78
C LEU A 134 6.86 14.37 -5.01
N ASP A 135 5.55 14.15 -4.96
CA ASP A 135 4.96 13.01 -4.27
C ASP A 135 5.25 11.68 -4.98
N ALA A 136 5.29 11.67 -6.31
CA ALA A 136 5.77 10.51 -7.07
C ALA A 136 7.22 10.14 -6.73
N ALA A 137 8.10 11.14 -6.55
CA ALA A 137 9.49 10.91 -6.13
C ALA A 137 9.56 10.40 -4.68
N ASN A 138 8.78 10.99 -3.77
CA ASN A 138 8.69 10.56 -2.38
C ASN A 138 8.15 9.11 -2.27
N THR A 139 7.13 8.77 -3.05
CA THR A 139 6.57 7.40 -3.11
C THR A 139 7.60 6.39 -3.59
N LYS A 140 8.41 6.72 -4.61
CA LYS A 140 9.51 5.86 -5.06
C LYS A 140 10.57 5.67 -3.96
N ALA A 141 10.88 6.72 -3.21
CA ALA A 141 11.81 6.61 -2.08
C ALA A 141 11.24 5.72 -0.96
N ALA A 142 9.94 5.86 -0.63
CA ALA A 142 9.25 5.00 0.33
C ALA A 142 9.23 3.53 -0.10
N ALA A 143 8.99 3.25 -1.40
CA ALA A 143 9.04 1.90 -1.95
C ALA A 143 10.44 1.27 -1.77
N ARG A 144 11.52 2.03 -2.03
CA ARG A 144 12.89 1.56 -1.84
C ARG A 144 13.18 1.25 -0.37
N ARG A 145 12.80 2.15 0.55
CA ARG A 145 12.94 1.94 2.01
C ARG A 145 12.19 0.69 2.46
N LEU A 146 10.97 0.47 1.96
CA LEU A 146 10.19 -0.73 2.28
C LEU A 146 10.89 -1.99 1.78
N VAL A 147 11.39 -2.02 0.53
CA VAL A 147 12.13 -3.17 -0.01
C VAL A 147 13.41 -3.46 0.79
N GLU A 148 14.14 -2.42 1.20
CA GLU A 148 15.29 -2.57 2.09
C GLU A 148 14.89 -3.15 3.45
N GLY A 149 13.79 -2.65 4.03
CA GLY A 149 13.21 -3.18 5.27
C GLY A 149 12.80 -4.65 5.15
N LEU A 150 12.17 -5.05 4.05
CA LEU A 150 11.82 -6.44 3.75
C LEU A 150 13.07 -7.33 3.67
N LYS A 151 14.14 -6.86 3.01
CA LYS A 151 15.42 -7.59 2.92
C LYS A 151 16.05 -7.80 4.30
N LEU A 152 16.06 -6.77 5.15
CA LEU A 152 16.55 -6.88 6.52
C LEU A 152 15.71 -7.87 7.34
N ALA A 153 14.38 -7.81 7.22
CA ALA A 153 13.48 -8.74 7.90
C ALA A 153 13.69 -10.19 7.44
N MET A 154 13.91 -10.43 6.14
CA MET A 154 14.18 -11.77 5.62
C MET A 154 15.47 -12.39 6.17
N CYS A 155 16.47 -11.56 6.46
CA CYS A 155 17.73 -11.99 7.08
C CYS A 155 17.66 -11.99 8.61
N GLU A 156 16.54 -11.57 9.21
CA GLU A 156 16.37 -11.37 10.66
C GLU A 156 17.47 -10.48 11.27
N ASP A 157 17.89 -9.44 10.52
CA ASP A 157 18.87 -8.45 10.98
C ASP A 157 18.30 -7.68 12.18
N VAL A 158 19.16 -7.27 13.12
CA VAL A 158 18.76 -6.48 14.31
C VAL A 158 18.15 -5.13 13.91
N ARG A 159 18.51 -4.61 12.73
CA ARG A 159 17.97 -3.37 12.15
C ARG A 159 16.67 -3.60 11.37
N ALA A 160 16.16 -4.83 11.32
CA ALA A 160 14.92 -5.12 10.63
C ALA A 160 13.77 -4.30 11.24
N PRO A 161 12.90 -3.73 10.39
CA PRO A 161 11.73 -3.01 10.88
C PRO A 161 10.79 -3.93 11.66
N LEU A 162 10.06 -3.34 12.60
CA LEU A 162 9.07 -4.05 13.40
C LEU A 162 7.75 -4.19 12.64
N SER A 163 6.87 -5.01 13.19
CA SER A 163 5.48 -5.06 12.74
C SER A 163 4.67 -3.86 13.20
N ILE A 164 3.46 -3.71 12.65
CA ILE A 164 2.42 -2.77 13.12
C ILE A 164 2.05 -2.93 14.61
N SER A 165 2.46 -4.01 15.25
CA SER A 165 2.25 -4.26 16.68
C SER A 165 3.51 -4.09 17.53
N GLY A 166 4.60 -3.60 16.94
CA GLY A 166 5.90 -3.45 17.60
C GLY A 166 6.65 -4.76 17.81
N LYS A 167 6.15 -5.87 17.25
CA LYS A 167 6.81 -7.18 17.34
C LYS A 167 7.83 -7.36 16.23
N ALA A 168 8.94 -8.02 16.54
CA ALA A 168 9.93 -8.42 15.55
C ALA A 168 9.31 -9.39 14.52
N VAL A 169 9.47 -9.08 13.24
CA VAL A 169 9.04 -9.94 12.13
C VAL A 169 10.15 -10.94 11.83
N LYS A 170 9.83 -12.24 11.80
CA LYS A 170 10.85 -13.32 11.67
C LYS A 170 10.48 -14.33 10.58
N PRO A 171 10.48 -13.91 9.29
CA PRO A 171 10.01 -14.74 8.19
C PRO A 171 10.83 -16.03 8.04
N LEU A 172 12.16 -15.97 8.21
CA LEU A 172 13.04 -17.13 8.05
C LEU A 172 12.78 -18.21 9.11
N THR A 173 12.70 -17.81 10.37
CA THR A 173 12.43 -18.69 11.51
C THR A 173 11.05 -19.33 11.37
N ILE A 174 10.01 -18.54 11.08
CA ILE A 174 8.63 -19.04 10.93
C ILE A 174 8.51 -19.97 9.73
N ALA A 175 9.13 -19.63 8.60
CA ALA A 175 9.14 -20.49 7.40
C ALA A 175 9.87 -21.81 7.67
N ARG A 176 11.05 -21.77 8.30
CA ARG A 176 11.81 -22.97 8.66
C ARG A 176 11.04 -23.87 9.63
N GLN A 177 10.41 -23.30 10.65
CA GLN A 177 9.57 -24.05 11.59
C GLN A 177 8.37 -24.70 10.88
N THR A 178 7.72 -23.96 9.97
CA THR A 178 6.58 -24.47 9.18
C THR A 178 7.01 -25.60 8.26
N PHE A 179 8.17 -25.47 7.62
CA PHE A 179 8.78 -26.50 6.78
C PHE A 179 9.04 -27.78 7.57
N ILE A 180 9.74 -27.67 8.71
CA ILE A 180 10.06 -28.78 9.62
C ILE A 180 8.79 -29.47 10.11
N LYS A 181 7.79 -28.70 10.55
CA LYS A 181 6.51 -29.22 11.02
C LYS A 181 5.76 -29.99 9.93
N SER A 182 5.80 -29.49 8.69
CA SER A 182 5.14 -30.13 7.54
C SER A 182 5.81 -31.44 7.13
N LEU A 183 7.14 -31.54 7.22
CA LEU A 183 7.86 -32.80 6.98
C LEU A 183 7.68 -33.82 8.11
N ALA A 184 7.54 -33.35 9.35
CA ALA A 184 7.29 -34.22 10.50
C ALA A 184 5.89 -34.85 10.43
N SER A 185 4.87 -34.10 10.01
CA SER A 185 3.51 -34.62 9.87
C SER A 185 3.37 -35.68 8.78
N SER A 186 4.22 -35.65 7.75
CA SER A 186 4.30 -36.67 6.70
C SER A 186 5.22 -37.85 7.02
N ARG A 187 5.80 -37.91 8.24
CA ARG A 187 6.83 -38.90 8.65
C ARG A 187 8.07 -38.93 7.74
N THR A 188 8.27 -37.90 6.92
CA THR A 188 9.37 -37.84 5.95
C THR A 188 10.71 -37.51 6.65
N MET A 189 10.67 -36.83 7.80
CA MET A 189 11.84 -36.52 8.64
C MET A 189 12.64 -37.75 9.09
N GLU A 190 12.03 -38.94 9.15
CA GLU A 190 12.75 -40.16 9.50
C GLU A 190 13.73 -40.60 8.39
N ALA A 191 13.55 -40.08 7.17
CA ALA A 191 14.32 -40.45 5.99
C ALA A 191 15.28 -39.36 5.50
N VAL A 192 15.10 -38.09 5.90
CA VAL A 192 15.87 -36.96 5.36
C VAL A 192 16.22 -35.90 6.41
N ASP A 193 17.42 -35.34 6.29
CA ASP A 193 17.95 -34.23 7.10
C ASP A 193 17.94 -32.91 6.32
N LEU A 194 17.50 -31.83 6.96
CA LEU A 194 17.55 -30.48 6.38
C LEU A 194 18.97 -29.92 6.41
N LYS A 195 19.59 -29.72 5.24
CA LYS A 195 20.94 -29.14 5.11
C LYS A 195 20.92 -27.63 5.01
N ASN A 196 20.11 -27.11 4.12
CA ASN A 196 20.05 -25.68 3.86
C ASN A 196 18.59 -25.24 3.71
N PHE A 197 18.29 -24.06 4.25
CA PHE A 197 17.01 -23.41 4.12
C PHE A 197 17.24 -21.91 3.99
N THR A 198 16.86 -21.34 2.84
CA THR A 198 17.05 -19.92 2.56
C THR A 198 15.78 -19.29 2.01
N LEU A 199 15.66 -17.98 2.23
CA LEU A 199 14.63 -17.15 1.61
C LEU A 199 15.28 -16.13 0.68
N GLU A 200 14.62 -15.82 -0.43
CA GLU A 200 15.03 -14.78 -1.38
C GLU A 200 13.85 -13.86 -1.72
N LEU A 201 14.11 -12.55 -1.78
CA LEU A 201 13.12 -11.56 -2.22
C LEU A 201 13.23 -11.33 -3.73
N GLY A 202 12.12 -11.08 -4.39
CA GLY A 202 12.11 -10.79 -5.81
C GLY A 202 10.76 -10.32 -6.36
N TYR A 203 10.62 -10.43 -7.67
CA TYR A 203 9.44 -10.05 -8.42
C TYR A 203 9.14 -11.08 -9.53
N LEU A 204 8.01 -10.93 -10.21
CA LEU A 204 7.61 -11.82 -11.32
C LEU A 204 7.82 -11.14 -12.67
N SER A 205 8.48 -11.83 -13.59
CA SER A 205 8.78 -11.35 -14.95
C SER A 205 7.53 -11.05 -15.79
N GLN A 206 6.44 -11.79 -15.57
CA GLN A 206 5.19 -11.65 -16.32
C GLN A 206 4.14 -10.77 -15.61
N GLY A 207 4.50 -10.21 -14.45
CA GLY A 207 3.61 -9.48 -13.57
C GLY A 207 2.80 -10.40 -12.65
N GLY A 208 2.25 -9.82 -11.59
CA GLY A 208 1.46 -10.53 -10.58
C GLY A 208 0.12 -9.86 -10.32
N THR A 209 -0.65 -10.42 -9.39
CA THR A 209 -1.93 -9.86 -8.96
C THR A 209 -1.72 -8.80 -7.88
N THR A 210 -2.52 -7.74 -7.92
CA THR A 210 -2.71 -6.84 -6.79
C THR A 210 -4.16 -6.89 -6.32
N ASN A 211 -4.42 -6.39 -5.12
CA ASN A 211 -5.76 -6.05 -4.64
C ASN A 211 -6.08 -4.55 -4.78
N THR A 212 -5.22 -3.79 -5.48
CA THR A 212 -5.31 -2.34 -5.60
C THR A 212 -6.19 -1.98 -6.78
N SER A 213 -7.38 -1.47 -6.49
CA SER A 213 -8.39 -1.14 -7.50
C SER A 213 -7.90 -0.05 -8.46
N LEU A 214 -8.31 -0.15 -9.72
CA LEU A 214 -8.11 0.92 -10.70
C LEU A 214 -8.90 2.17 -10.28
N ALA A 215 -8.42 3.35 -10.70
CA ALA A 215 -9.23 4.56 -10.60
C ALA A 215 -10.55 4.36 -11.37
N LEU A 216 -11.67 4.80 -10.81
CA LEU A 216 -13.04 4.37 -11.21
C LEU A 216 -13.56 5.02 -12.51
N SER A 217 -12.68 5.26 -13.50
CA SER A 217 -13.01 5.68 -14.86
C SER A 217 -12.04 5.03 -15.84
N GLU A 218 -12.47 3.98 -16.56
CA GLU A 218 -11.59 3.20 -17.44
C GLU A 218 -10.89 4.05 -18.51
N VAL A 219 -11.56 5.09 -19.02
CA VAL A 219 -11.02 6.00 -20.03
C VAL A 219 -9.94 6.92 -19.43
N LEU A 220 -10.17 7.47 -18.24
CA LEU A 220 -9.25 8.42 -17.59
C LEU A 220 -8.15 7.71 -16.78
N ALA A 221 -8.30 6.42 -16.50
CA ALA A 221 -7.31 5.65 -15.76
C ALA A 221 -6.02 5.42 -16.57
N GLU A 222 -6.07 5.52 -17.91
CA GLU A 222 -4.90 5.31 -18.81
C GLU A 222 -4.16 3.98 -18.54
N VAL A 223 -4.91 2.90 -18.25
CA VAL A 223 -4.34 1.58 -18.02
C VAL A 223 -4.65 0.65 -19.19
N PRO A 224 -3.63 0.13 -19.90
CA PRO A 224 -3.85 -0.87 -20.93
C PRO A 224 -4.52 -2.12 -20.35
N ALA A 225 -5.47 -2.73 -21.09
CA ALA A 225 -6.19 -3.91 -20.63
C ALA A 225 -5.27 -5.07 -20.20
N ALA A 226 -4.11 -5.23 -20.83
CA ALA A 226 -3.11 -6.25 -20.48
C ALA A 226 -2.41 -6.01 -19.12
N SER A 227 -2.49 -4.79 -18.61
CA SER A 227 -1.92 -4.34 -17.33
C SER A 227 -2.99 -4.13 -16.25
N ALA A 228 -4.22 -4.57 -16.52
CA ALA A 228 -5.31 -4.66 -15.57
C ALA A 228 -5.69 -6.14 -15.37
N GLN A 229 -6.13 -6.49 -14.17
CA GLN A 229 -6.65 -7.82 -13.87
C GLN A 229 -7.74 -7.70 -12.80
N ASN A 230 -8.95 -8.19 -13.10
CA ASN A 230 -10.11 -8.16 -12.19
C ASN A 230 -10.38 -6.76 -11.59
N GLY A 231 -10.30 -5.71 -12.41
CA GLY A 231 -10.51 -4.33 -11.96
C GLY A 231 -9.41 -3.76 -11.05
N CYS A 232 -8.27 -4.46 -10.95
CA CYS A 232 -7.09 -4.03 -10.19
C CYS A 232 -5.88 -3.84 -11.12
N TYR A 233 -4.88 -3.09 -10.63
CA TYR A 233 -3.59 -2.94 -11.31
C TYR A 233 -2.84 -4.28 -11.36
N LYS A 234 -2.10 -4.52 -12.44
CA LYS A 234 -1.16 -5.66 -12.52
C LYS A 234 0.19 -5.28 -11.90
N ALA A 235 0.73 -6.12 -11.02
CA ALA A 235 2.00 -5.88 -10.35
C ALA A 235 3.19 -5.95 -11.32
N PHE A 236 4.29 -5.28 -10.98
CA PHE A 236 5.56 -5.29 -11.72
C PHE A 236 5.46 -4.83 -13.18
N ARG A 237 4.44 -4.03 -13.49
CA ARG A 237 4.29 -3.35 -14.77
C ARG A 237 4.34 -1.86 -14.52
N ASP A 238 5.12 -1.17 -15.34
CA ASP A 238 5.15 0.29 -15.32
C ASP A 238 3.91 0.85 -16.01
N LEU A 239 3.21 1.73 -15.31
CA LEU A 239 2.00 2.41 -15.72
C LEU A 239 2.22 3.92 -15.72
N ALA A 240 3.20 4.34 -16.51
CA ALA A 240 3.69 5.70 -16.52
C ALA A 240 2.60 6.73 -16.88
N VAL A 241 2.62 7.87 -16.20
CA VAL A 241 1.75 9.02 -16.46
C VAL A 241 2.60 10.28 -16.48
N ALA A 242 2.47 11.08 -17.55
CA ALA A 242 3.21 12.35 -17.72
C ALA A 242 4.73 12.22 -17.46
N GLY A 243 5.34 11.14 -17.97
CA GLY A 243 6.77 10.88 -17.84
C GLY A 243 7.22 10.30 -16.50
N GLN A 244 6.31 10.09 -15.54
CA GLN A 244 6.62 9.45 -14.25
C GLN A 244 6.23 7.97 -14.26
N SER A 245 7.18 7.11 -13.91
CA SER A 245 6.98 5.65 -13.75
C SER A 245 6.21 5.30 -12.48
N PHE A 246 5.27 4.36 -12.58
CA PHE A 246 4.46 3.85 -11.47
C PHE A 246 4.37 2.32 -11.54
N VAL A 247 4.97 1.64 -10.56
CA VAL A 247 5.02 0.18 -10.49
C VAL A 247 4.43 -0.30 -9.17
N PHE A 248 3.49 -1.24 -9.25
CA PHE A 248 2.83 -1.82 -8.08
C PHE A 248 3.53 -3.09 -7.60
N ALA A 249 3.56 -3.27 -6.28
CA ALA A 249 4.01 -4.50 -5.61
C ALA A 249 2.93 -5.59 -5.74
N CYS A 250 3.34 -6.85 -5.75
CA CYS A 250 2.41 -7.99 -5.82
C CYS A 250 1.91 -8.32 -4.42
N VAL A 251 0.62 -8.10 -4.18
CA VAL A 251 -0.07 -8.39 -2.92
C VAL A 251 -1.45 -8.97 -3.21
N GLY A 252 -1.79 -10.09 -2.58
CA GLY A 252 -3.12 -10.69 -2.65
C GLY A 252 -4.04 -10.24 -1.51
N ALA A 253 -5.31 -10.67 -1.53
CA ALA A 253 -6.18 -10.57 -0.35
C ALA A 253 -5.76 -11.54 0.78
N GLN A 254 -4.99 -12.58 0.43
CA GLN A 254 -4.37 -13.54 1.31
C GLN A 254 -3.05 -13.99 0.69
N PRO A 255 -2.10 -14.56 1.47
CA PRO A 255 -0.90 -15.15 0.92
C PRO A 255 -1.26 -16.24 -0.08
N ASN A 256 -0.62 -16.23 -1.25
CA ASN A 256 -0.87 -17.21 -2.30
C ASN A 256 0.43 -17.65 -2.99
N LEU A 257 0.43 -18.89 -3.47
CA LEU A 257 1.54 -19.41 -4.26
C LEU A 257 1.57 -18.73 -5.64
N VAL A 258 2.78 -18.46 -6.13
CA VAL A 258 3.02 -17.87 -7.44
C VAL A 258 4.02 -18.70 -8.24
N ALA A 259 3.99 -18.52 -9.55
CA ALA A 259 4.78 -19.28 -10.51
C ALA A 259 6.29 -19.12 -10.27
N LYS A 260 6.96 -20.20 -9.84
CA LYS A 260 8.39 -20.20 -9.48
C LYS A 260 9.34 -19.98 -10.66
N ASP A 261 8.89 -20.35 -11.87
CA ASP A 261 9.57 -20.15 -13.14
C ASP A 261 9.58 -18.68 -13.60
N GLN A 262 8.66 -17.86 -13.07
CA GLN A 262 8.59 -16.43 -13.37
C GLN A 262 9.38 -15.57 -12.37
N PHE A 263 9.87 -16.16 -11.29
CA PHE A 263 10.56 -15.44 -10.22
C PHE A 263 11.93 -14.93 -10.67
N ILE A 264 12.15 -13.63 -10.48
CA ILE A 264 13.44 -12.97 -10.63
C ILE A 264 13.89 -12.46 -9.26
N ALA A 265 15.06 -12.91 -8.82
CA ALA A 265 15.65 -12.46 -7.56
C ALA A 265 16.04 -10.97 -7.65
N ASP A 266 15.86 -10.26 -6.54
CA ASP A 266 16.25 -8.85 -6.46
C ASP A 266 17.78 -8.71 -6.35
N GLY A 267 18.40 -8.24 -7.44
CA GLY A 267 19.85 -7.96 -7.49
C GLY A 267 20.28 -6.65 -6.84
N GLY A 268 19.39 -5.94 -6.13
CA GLY A 268 19.70 -4.70 -5.40
C GLY A 268 19.76 -3.43 -6.27
N LYS A 269 19.64 -3.55 -7.60
CA LYS A 269 19.58 -2.44 -8.55
C LYS A 269 18.22 -2.30 -9.25
N SER A 270 17.25 -3.14 -8.90
CA SER A 270 15.95 -3.11 -9.58
C SER A 270 15.10 -1.95 -9.07
N GLU A 271 14.52 -1.18 -9.99
CA GLU A 271 13.47 -0.21 -9.68
C GLU A 271 12.14 -0.89 -9.33
N MET A 272 12.06 -2.22 -9.44
CA MET A 272 10.86 -2.99 -9.14
C MET A 272 10.65 -3.12 -7.62
N PRO A 273 9.41 -2.95 -7.13
CA PRO A 273 9.08 -3.11 -5.71
C PRO A 273 9.02 -4.59 -5.31
N SER A 274 10.19 -5.21 -5.13
CA SER A 274 10.34 -6.62 -4.79
C SER A 274 9.52 -6.99 -3.55
N SER A 275 8.58 -7.92 -3.74
CA SER A 275 7.59 -8.33 -2.73
C SER A 275 7.35 -9.82 -2.70
N ILE A 276 7.78 -10.59 -3.71
CA ILE A 276 7.64 -12.03 -3.76
C ILE A 276 8.75 -12.68 -2.93
N VAL A 277 8.38 -13.65 -2.09
CA VAL A 277 9.34 -14.46 -1.36
C VAL A 277 9.48 -15.84 -1.99
N ARG A 278 10.72 -16.27 -2.23
CA ARG A 278 11.07 -17.63 -2.65
C ARG A 278 11.73 -18.36 -1.49
N ALA A 279 11.14 -19.47 -1.06
CA ALA A 279 11.77 -20.40 -0.12
C ALA A 279 12.52 -21.48 -0.90
N LYS A 280 13.73 -21.81 -0.47
CA LYS A 280 14.55 -22.89 -1.01
C LYS A 280 14.96 -23.82 0.13
N ALA A 281 14.83 -25.13 -0.11
CA ALA A 281 15.24 -26.16 0.82
C ALA A 281 16.11 -27.19 0.10
N GLU A 282 17.16 -27.63 0.80
CA GLU A 282 18.03 -28.74 0.42
C GLU A 282 17.98 -29.82 1.50
N LEU A 283 17.59 -31.03 1.12
CA LEU A 283 17.49 -32.19 2.01
C LEU A 283 18.50 -33.26 1.59
N GLU A 284 19.12 -33.90 2.56
CA GLU A 284 19.99 -35.08 2.36
C GLU A 284 19.33 -36.32 2.97
N PHE A 285 19.40 -37.48 2.32
CA PHE A 285 18.91 -38.73 2.91
C PHE A 285 19.79 -39.18 4.08
N ALA A 286 19.14 -39.60 5.17
CA ALA A 286 19.79 -40.08 6.38
C ALA A 286 20.56 -41.40 6.14
N ASP A 287 19.99 -42.34 5.37
CA ASP A 287 20.68 -43.57 4.96
C ASP A 287 21.53 -43.32 3.71
N VAL A 288 22.83 -43.62 3.79
CA VAL A 288 23.79 -43.53 2.67
C VAL A 288 23.33 -44.37 1.47
N ARG A 289 22.63 -45.48 1.71
CA ARG A 289 22.12 -46.37 0.65
C ARG A 289 20.97 -45.74 -0.15
N ASP A 290 20.26 -44.78 0.42
CA ASP A 290 19.17 -44.07 -0.25
C ASP A 290 19.69 -42.80 -0.99
N ARG A 291 20.99 -42.46 -0.89
CA ARG A 291 21.63 -41.32 -1.58
C ARG A 291 21.91 -41.53 -3.06
N VAL A 292 21.43 -42.62 -3.65
CA VAL A 292 21.64 -42.96 -5.08
C VAL A 292 21.17 -41.84 -6.02
N PHE A 293 20.16 -41.07 -5.61
CA PHE A 293 19.58 -39.98 -6.38
C PHE A 293 20.03 -38.57 -5.94
N GLY A 294 20.99 -38.48 -5.00
CA GLY A 294 21.51 -37.22 -4.48
C GLY A 294 20.57 -36.48 -3.52
N ASN A 295 20.81 -35.19 -3.34
CA ASN A 295 20.04 -34.33 -2.46
C ASN A 295 18.70 -33.93 -3.11
N VAL A 296 17.67 -33.75 -2.28
CA VAL A 296 16.37 -33.25 -2.72
C VAL A 296 16.39 -31.73 -2.65
N PHE A 297 16.23 -31.09 -3.81
CA PHE A 297 16.11 -29.63 -3.92
C PHE A 297 14.66 -29.24 -4.20
N CYS A 298 14.09 -28.39 -3.35
CA CYS A 298 12.73 -27.90 -3.50
C CYS A 298 12.72 -26.38 -3.39
N SER A 299 11.86 -25.73 -4.18
CA SER A 299 11.60 -24.30 -4.03
C SER A 299 10.17 -23.95 -4.39
N ALA A 300 9.63 -22.96 -3.69
CA ALA A 300 8.31 -22.39 -3.95
C ALA A 300 8.35 -20.88 -3.75
N CYS A 301 7.50 -20.17 -4.49
CA CYS A 301 7.34 -18.72 -4.39
C CYS A 301 5.94 -18.40 -3.88
N ALA A 302 5.83 -17.38 -3.05
CA ALA A 302 4.55 -16.87 -2.56
C ALA A 302 4.52 -15.35 -2.59
N ALA A 303 3.34 -14.79 -2.90
CA ALA A 303 3.10 -13.37 -2.73
C ALA A 303 2.51 -13.08 -1.34
N PRO A 304 2.89 -11.94 -0.73
CA PRO A 304 2.31 -11.45 0.51
C PRO A 304 0.85 -11.02 0.30
N PHE A 305 0.19 -10.65 1.40
CA PHE A 305 -1.15 -10.10 1.35
C PHE A 305 -1.18 -8.63 1.75
N SER A 306 -2.25 -7.97 1.34
CA SER A 306 -2.60 -6.63 1.75
C SER A 306 -4.08 -6.58 2.12
N LEU A 307 -4.39 -5.88 3.20
CA LEU A 307 -5.74 -5.49 3.55
C LEU A 307 -6.15 -4.31 2.65
N THR A 308 -7.43 -4.23 2.34
CA THR A 308 -7.96 -3.10 1.57
C THR A 308 -7.98 -1.85 2.43
N ASP A 309 -7.55 -0.72 1.86
CA ASP A 309 -7.73 0.59 2.48
C ASP A 309 -9.21 0.90 2.77
N ARG A 310 -9.49 1.12 4.06
CA ARG A 310 -10.80 1.50 4.60
C ARG A 310 -10.78 2.85 5.31
N ALA A 311 -9.67 3.59 5.25
CA ALA A 311 -9.61 4.92 5.82
C ALA A 311 -10.70 5.81 5.19
N ALA A 312 -11.32 6.67 5.99
CA ALA A 312 -12.21 7.69 5.46
C ALA A 312 -11.37 8.81 4.84
N ALA A 313 -11.79 9.31 3.67
CA ALA A 313 -11.15 10.46 3.06
C ALA A 313 -11.53 11.73 3.82
N GLY A 314 -10.62 12.69 3.88
CA GLY A 314 -10.89 13.98 4.50
C GLY A 314 -11.85 14.82 3.66
N VAL A 315 -12.42 15.86 4.29
CA VAL A 315 -13.28 16.81 3.59
C VAL A 315 -12.54 18.09 3.23
N MET A 316 -12.95 18.71 2.13
CA MET A 316 -12.59 20.09 1.80
C MET A 316 -13.80 21.00 1.99
N ILE A 317 -13.60 22.15 2.63
CA ILE A 317 -14.66 23.14 2.87
C ILE A 317 -14.34 24.40 2.08
N VAL A 318 -15.34 24.94 1.38
CA VAL A 318 -15.29 26.27 0.78
C VAL A 318 -16.41 27.10 1.38
N GLY A 319 -16.05 27.92 2.37
CA GLY A 319 -16.92 28.87 3.04
C GLY A 319 -17.13 30.12 2.21
N LEU A 320 -18.39 30.41 1.88
CA LEU A 320 -18.81 31.60 1.13
C LEU A 320 -19.92 32.32 1.91
N PRO A 321 -19.64 32.83 3.13
CA PRO A 321 -20.64 33.48 3.98
C PRO A 321 -21.43 34.58 3.25
N ASP A 322 -20.74 35.30 2.37
CA ASP A 322 -21.29 36.45 1.63
C ASP A 322 -21.70 36.12 0.18
N GLY A 323 -21.74 34.83 -0.15
CA GLY A 323 -21.92 34.35 -1.52
C GLY A 323 -20.65 34.41 -2.36
N TYR A 324 -20.82 34.37 -3.69
CA TYR A 324 -19.71 34.21 -4.63
C TYR A 324 -19.05 35.57 -4.97
N PRO A 325 -17.71 35.65 -4.93
CA PRO A 325 -16.99 36.71 -5.63
C PRO A 325 -17.28 36.62 -7.14
N SER A 326 -17.58 37.74 -7.82
CA SER A 326 -17.87 37.68 -9.26
C SER A 326 -16.67 37.26 -10.09
N GLY A 327 -16.97 36.40 -11.08
CA GLY A 327 -15.98 35.71 -11.90
C GLY A 327 -15.42 34.45 -11.24
N TYR A 328 -15.84 34.12 -10.01
CA TYR A 328 -15.43 32.91 -9.31
C TYR A 328 -16.66 32.03 -9.02
N LEU A 329 -17.11 31.34 -10.06
CA LEU A 329 -18.30 30.47 -10.01
C LEU A 329 -17.92 28.99 -9.83
N SER A 330 -16.68 28.62 -10.11
CA SER A 330 -16.14 27.26 -10.04
C SER A 330 -14.84 27.22 -9.24
N LEU A 331 -14.38 26.02 -8.84
CA LEU A 331 -13.04 25.86 -8.26
C LEU A 331 -11.95 26.18 -9.29
N ALA A 332 -12.20 25.84 -10.56
CA ALA A 332 -11.31 26.15 -11.67
C ALA A 332 -11.05 27.65 -11.85
N ASP A 333 -12.01 28.52 -11.51
CA ASP A 333 -11.81 29.97 -11.59
C ASP A 333 -10.74 30.45 -10.59
N TYR A 334 -10.69 29.91 -9.37
CA TYR A 334 -9.65 30.26 -8.41
C TYR A 334 -8.25 29.82 -8.84
N ILE A 335 -8.20 28.70 -9.56
CA ILE A 335 -6.96 28.08 -10.03
C ILE A 335 -6.45 28.82 -11.28
N ASN A 336 -7.32 29.16 -12.23
CA ASN A 336 -6.92 29.63 -13.55
C ASN A 336 -7.02 31.15 -13.75
N ASP A 337 -7.65 31.89 -12.83
CA ASP A 337 -7.80 33.34 -13.00
C ASP A 337 -6.45 34.09 -12.85
N PRO A 338 -6.02 34.88 -13.86
CA PRO A 338 -4.78 35.65 -13.79
C PRO A 338 -4.67 36.62 -12.60
N ARG A 339 -5.79 37.08 -12.05
CA ARG A 339 -5.84 37.91 -10.83
C ARG A 339 -5.35 37.10 -9.63
N SER A 340 -5.84 35.86 -9.50
CA SER A 340 -5.44 34.93 -8.45
C SER A 340 -3.96 34.58 -8.54
N SER A 341 -3.45 34.34 -9.75
CA SER A 341 -2.04 34.03 -10.01
C SER A 341 -1.07 35.19 -9.80
N ARG A 342 -1.55 36.43 -9.60
CA ARG A 342 -0.71 37.62 -9.32
C ARG A 342 -0.82 38.12 -7.88
N THR A 343 -1.75 37.57 -7.11
CA THR A 343 -1.96 37.94 -5.72
C THR A 343 -1.05 37.09 -4.84
N ASN A 344 -0.03 37.71 -4.26
CA ASN A 344 0.84 37.03 -3.29
C ASN A 344 0.12 36.80 -1.96
N MET A 345 0.36 35.65 -1.37
CA MET A 345 -0.20 35.20 -0.09
C MET A 345 0.93 34.90 0.88
N GLU A 346 0.77 35.33 2.12
CA GLU A 346 1.69 34.98 3.20
C GLU A 346 1.23 33.69 3.88
N MET A 347 2.04 32.64 3.79
CA MET A 347 1.75 31.36 4.43
C MET A 347 2.39 31.30 5.82
N PHE A 348 1.64 30.77 6.77
CA PHE A 348 2.03 30.53 8.14
C PHE A 348 1.95 29.03 8.44
N ARG A 349 2.70 28.62 9.45
CA ARG A 349 2.70 27.26 9.98
C ARG A 349 2.51 27.32 11.48
N ALA A 350 1.67 26.45 12.02
CA ALA A 350 1.56 26.27 13.46
C ALA A 350 2.81 25.58 13.99
N ASN A 351 3.39 26.09 15.07
CA ASN A 351 4.55 25.51 15.73
C ASN A 351 4.36 25.51 17.24
N GLY A 352 4.80 24.44 17.88
CA GLY A 352 4.73 24.30 19.34
C GLY A 352 3.40 23.73 19.84
N GLY A 353 2.60 23.13 18.96
CA GLY A 353 1.30 22.54 19.28
C GLY A 353 0.18 22.98 18.35
N ASP A 354 -1.05 22.60 18.70
CA ASP A 354 -2.26 22.97 17.97
C ASP A 354 -2.63 24.43 18.25
N TYR A 355 -2.59 25.29 17.24
CA TYR A 355 -2.92 26.70 17.40
C TYR A 355 -4.44 26.93 17.24
N PRO A 356 -5.10 27.74 18.10
CA PRO A 356 -4.59 28.44 19.28
C PRO A 356 -4.83 27.67 20.61
N LEU A 357 -5.03 26.35 20.56
CA LEU A 357 -5.39 25.55 21.73
C LEU A 357 -4.25 25.35 22.72
N ASP A 358 -3.09 24.94 22.22
CA ASP A 358 -1.91 24.65 23.03
C ASP A 358 -1.24 25.99 23.43
N ALA A 359 -0.94 26.17 24.72
CA ALA A 359 -0.45 27.45 25.25
C ALA A 359 0.90 27.92 24.65
N GLN A 360 1.69 27.00 24.09
CA GLN A 360 2.96 27.28 23.44
C GLN A 360 2.83 27.43 21.91
N ALA A 361 1.65 27.17 21.35
CA ALA A 361 1.44 27.19 19.91
C ALA A 361 1.46 28.61 19.37
N MET A 362 2.18 28.81 18.27
CA MET A 362 2.23 30.07 17.54
C MET A 362 2.22 29.85 16.04
N LEU A 363 1.65 30.80 15.31
CA LEU A 363 1.78 30.86 13.86
C LEU A 363 3.08 31.58 13.51
N THR A 364 3.99 30.89 12.84
CA THR A 364 5.20 31.50 12.28
C THR A 364 5.12 31.52 10.77
N ARG A 365 5.70 32.55 10.13
CA ARG A 365 5.82 32.57 8.66
C ARG A 365 6.48 31.28 8.19
N ASP A 366 5.85 30.61 7.23
CA ASP A 366 6.38 29.37 6.69
C ASP A 366 7.67 29.63 5.90
N ILE A 367 8.64 28.73 6.04
CA ILE A 367 10.00 28.89 5.49
C ILE A 367 9.91 29.18 3.99
N ASP A 368 10.65 30.18 3.53
CA ASP A 368 10.75 30.50 2.11
C ASP A 368 11.54 29.38 1.40
N ASP A 369 10.85 28.57 0.62
CA ASP A 369 11.39 27.49 -0.20
C ASP A 369 11.70 27.97 -1.64
N GLY A 370 11.66 29.30 -1.87
CA GLY A 370 11.84 29.92 -3.18
C GLY A 370 10.60 29.78 -4.08
N GLN A 371 9.48 29.26 -3.57
CA GLN A 371 8.23 29.15 -4.34
C GLN A 371 7.41 30.43 -4.25
N THR A 372 6.85 30.84 -5.39
CA THR A 372 5.90 31.97 -5.39
C THR A 372 4.58 31.51 -4.82
N ARG A 373 4.22 32.03 -3.64
CA ARG A 373 2.94 31.74 -2.97
C ARG A 373 1.87 32.68 -3.49
N THR A 374 1.26 32.33 -4.61
CA THR A 374 0.11 33.06 -5.15
C THR A 374 -1.19 32.50 -4.61
N LEU A 375 -2.28 33.26 -4.65
CA LEU A 375 -3.60 32.77 -4.26
C LEU A 375 -3.99 31.51 -5.07
N SER A 376 -3.72 31.52 -6.36
CA SER A 376 -3.94 30.36 -7.25
C SER A 376 -3.17 29.14 -6.75
N ASN A 377 -1.89 29.29 -6.41
CA ASN A 377 -1.06 28.19 -5.91
C ASN A 377 -1.56 27.66 -4.55
N VAL A 378 -2.07 28.53 -3.66
CA VAL A 378 -2.67 28.10 -2.39
C VAL A 378 -3.94 27.27 -2.63
N PHE A 379 -4.80 27.67 -3.58
CA PHE A 379 -5.96 26.87 -3.98
C PHE A 379 -5.56 25.52 -4.59
N VAL A 380 -4.55 25.51 -5.46
CA VAL A 380 -4.01 24.28 -6.06
C VAL A 380 -3.46 23.35 -4.99
N GLN A 381 -2.70 23.87 -4.02
CA GLN A 381 -2.16 23.10 -2.91
C GLN A 381 -3.29 22.46 -2.09
N GLY A 382 -4.27 23.24 -1.64
CA GLY A 382 -5.39 22.71 -0.87
C GLY A 382 -6.21 21.66 -1.63
N LEU A 383 -6.46 21.89 -2.92
CA LEU A 383 -7.13 20.91 -3.77
C LEU A 383 -6.32 19.62 -3.88
N TYR A 384 -5.01 19.73 -4.11
CA TYR A 384 -4.08 18.61 -4.18
C TYR A 384 -4.07 17.79 -2.89
N ASP A 385 -3.90 18.47 -1.75
CA ASP A 385 -3.77 17.85 -0.43
C ASP A 385 -5.08 17.19 0.02
N TRP A 386 -6.24 17.77 -0.29
CA TRP A 386 -7.53 17.11 -0.09
C TRP A 386 -7.68 15.84 -0.94
N ILE A 387 -7.40 15.92 -2.25
CA ILE A 387 -7.52 14.76 -3.17
C ILE A 387 -6.62 13.61 -2.71
N ARG A 388 -5.43 13.92 -2.18
CA ARG A 388 -4.48 12.94 -1.65
C ARG A 388 -5.06 12.09 -0.53
N THR A 389 -5.97 12.62 0.29
CA THR A 389 -6.65 11.88 1.37
C THR A 389 -7.58 10.76 0.87
N ALA A 390 -7.95 10.75 -0.42
CA ALA A 390 -8.79 9.71 -0.99
C ALA A 390 -8.04 8.41 -1.32
N HIS A 391 -6.70 8.41 -1.19
CA HIS A 391 -5.87 7.21 -1.29
C HIS A 391 -5.96 6.49 -2.67
N GLY A 392 -6.07 7.27 -3.75
CA GLY A 392 -6.20 6.75 -5.11
C GLY A 392 -7.56 6.15 -5.45
N ARG A 393 -8.55 6.22 -4.53
CA ARG A 393 -9.93 5.74 -4.75
C ARG A 393 -10.82 6.75 -5.46
N VAL A 394 -10.25 7.79 -6.06
CA VAL A 394 -10.99 8.90 -6.69
C VAL A 394 -11.62 8.46 -8.00
N ARG A 395 -12.88 8.85 -8.22
CA ARG A 395 -13.53 8.79 -9.52
C ARG A 395 -13.24 10.07 -10.31
N LEU A 396 -12.25 9.99 -11.21
CA LEU A 396 -11.66 11.15 -11.88
C LEU A 396 -12.66 12.01 -12.67
N ASP A 397 -13.61 11.41 -13.38
CA ASP A 397 -14.67 12.12 -14.11
C ASP A 397 -15.55 12.94 -13.16
N SER A 398 -15.91 12.37 -12.01
CA SER A 398 -16.68 13.08 -10.98
C SER A 398 -15.90 14.25 -10.40
N LEU A 399 -14.60 14.06 -10.15
CA LEU A 399 -13.73 15.10 -9.61
C LEU A 399 -13.59 16.27 -10.61
N LEU A 400 -13.26 15.97 -11.87
CA LEU A 400 -13.08 16.98 -12.91
C LEU A 400 -14.37 17.74 -13.20
N ALA A 401 -15.51 17.06 -13.18
CA ALA A 401 -16.82 17.69 -13.33
C ALA A 401 -17.12 18.68 -12.19
N VAL A 402 -16.75 18.36 -10.95
CA VAL A 402 -16.93 19.25 -9.81
C VAL A 402 -15.95 20.43 -9.84
N ILE A 403 -14.70 20.22 -10.25
CA ILE A 403 -13.70 21.30 -10.33
C ILE A 403 -14.10 22.35 -11.37
N GLY A 404 -14.51 21.92 -12.57
CA GLY A 404 -14.93 22.82 -13.65
C GLY A 404 -16.38 23.27 -13.55
N GLY A 405 -17.19 22.60 -12.72
CA GLY A 405 -18.60 22.91 -12.52
C GLY A 405 -18.81 24.13 -11.63
N ARG A 406 -20.04 24.67 -11.67
CA ARG A 406 -20.45 25.70 -10.72
C ARG A 406 -20.40 25.13 -9.30
N MET A 407 -19.74 25.84 -8.39
CA MET A 407 -19.73 25.55 -6.96
C MET A 407 -21.15 25.64 -6.40
N GLN A 408 -21.81 24.51 -6.18
CA GLN A 408 -23.16 24.43 -5.63
C GLN A 408 -23.36 23.08 -4.95
N PRO A 409 -24.32 22.95 -4.01
CA PRO A 409 -24.67 21.65 -3.46
C PRO A 409 -25.14 20.70 -4.57
N SER A 410 -24.85 19.41 -4.42
CA SER A 410 -25.31 18.35 -5.33
C SER A 410 -26.85 18.26 -5.35
N ILE A 411 -27.51 18.69 -4.27
CA ILE A 411 -28.97 18.75 -4.16
C ILE A 411 -29.38 20.17 -3.73
N GLY A 412 -30.23 20.82 -4.54
CA GLY A 412 -30.75 22.16 -4.26
C GLY A 412 -29.86 23.29 -4.76
N SER A 413 -30.03 24.47 -4.18
CA SER A 413 -29.28 25.69 -4.53
C SER A 413 -28.58 26.25 -3.31
N MET A 414 -27.41 26.84 -3.51
CA MET A 414 -26.68 27.52 -2.44
C MET A 414 -27.49 28.69 -1.87
N ALA A 415 -27.66 28.74 -0.56
CA ALA A 415 -28.23 29.87 0.16
C ALA A 415 -27.13 30.79 0.72
N TYR A 416 -27.51 32.04 1.02
CA TYR A 416 -26.61 32.99 1.69
C TYR A 416 -26.19 32.46 3.07
N GLY A 417 -24.95 32.70 3.48
CA GLY A 417 -24.41 32.19 4.75
C GLY A 417 -24.05 30.70 4.76
N GLN A 418 -24.02 30.05 3.59
CA GLN A 418 -23.60 28.66 3.47
C GLN A 418 -22.13 28.47 3.06
N SER A 419 -21.55 27.37 3.53
CA SER A 419 -20.31 26.76 3.08
C SER A 419 -20.62 25.51 2.27
N LEU A 420 -19.75 25.18 1.32
CA LEU A 420 -19.81 23.96 0.54
C LEU A 420 -18.80 22.96 1.10
N VAL A 421 -19.26 21.75 1.41
CA VAL A 421 -18.44 20.65 1.90
C VAL A 421 -18.30 19.61 0.80
N TYR A 422 -17.07 19.41 0.35
CA TYR A 422 -16.69 18.46 -0.67
C TYR A 422 -16.16 17.20 0.01
N ARG A 423 -16.72 16.04 -0.32
CA ARG A 423 -16.32 14.74 0.23
C ARG A 423 -16.36 13.65 -0.82
N PHE A 424 -15.62 12.58 -0.58
CA PHE A 424 -15.68 11.38 -1.41
C PHE A 424 -16.69 10.39 -0.83
N ASP A 425 -17.56 9.84 -1.66
CA ASP A 425 -18.42 8.72 -1.28
C ASP A 425 -17.69 7.36 -1.39
N LYS A 426 -18.37 6.27 -1.05
CA LYS A 426 -17.80 4.91 -1.14
C LYS A 426 -17.43 4.47 -2.56
N SER A 427 -17.97 5.14 -3.58
CA SER A 427 -17.64 4.93 -4.99
C SER A 427 -16.53 5.86 -5.48
N GLY A 428 -15.93 6.67 -4.59
CA GLY A 428 -14.92 7.65 -4.96
C GLY A 428 -15.46 8.88 -5.66
N ALA A 429 -16.78 9.02 -5.78
CA ALA A 429 -17.41 10.19 -6.38
C ALA A 429 -17.33 11.37 -5.44
N VAL A 430 -17.19 12.57 -6.00
CA VAL A 430 -17.26 13.81 -5.22
C VAL A 430 -18.72 14.15 -5.00
N VAL A 431 -19.12 14.27 -3.74
CA VAL A 431 -20.41 14.79 -3.29
C VAL A 431 -20.19 16.15 -2.65
N VAL A 432 -21.06 17.11 -2.98
CA VAL A 432 -20.99 18.48 -2.48
C VAL A 432 -22.25 18.77 -1.68
N ASP A 433 -22.10 19.08 -0.41
CA ASP A 433 -23.21 19.36 0.50
C ASP A 433 -23.13 20.83 0.97
N GLY A 434 -24.28 21.50 1.16
CA GLY A 434 -24.34 22.89 1.62
C GLY A 434 -24.66 22.98 3.12
N TYR A 435 -23.85 23.71 3.89
CA TYR A 435 -23.99 23.85 5.35
C TYR A 435 -23.94 25.30 5.78
N PHE A 436 -24.52 25.68 6.92
CA PHE A 436 -24.35 27.05 7.42
C PHE A 436 -22.99 27.21 8.09
N VAL A 437 -22.41 28.41 8.05
CA VAL A 437 -21.08 28.71 8.63
C VAL A 437 -21.00 28.39 10.14
N SER A 438 -22.13 28.40 10.86
CA SER A 438 -22.23 27.95 12.26
C SER A 438 -21.95 26.46 12.46
N ASP A 439 -22.04 25.66 11.41
CA ASP A 439 -21.92 24.21 11.45
C ASP A 439 -20.48 23.73 11.21
N VAL A 440 -19.57 24.65 10.90
CA VAL A 440 -18.20 24.40 10.44
C VAL A 440 -17.23 24.31 11.63
N PRO A 441 -16.11 23.56 11.52
CA PRO A 441 -15.16 23.40 12.62
C PRO A 441 -14.52 24.72 13.08
N ASN A 442 -14.25 24.83 14.39
CA ASN A 442 -13.37 25.78 15.06
C ASN A 442 -12.09 25.98 14.26
N GLN A 443 -11.58 27.21 14.24
CA GLN A 443 -10.43 27.66 13.44
C GLN A 443 -9.09 27.21 14.06
N ILE A 444 -8.98 25.92 14.38
CA ILE A 444 -7.75 25.30 14.87
C ILE A 444 -6.86 24.96 13.67
N VAL A 445 -5.56 25.15 13.82
CA VAL A 445 -4.51 24.73 12.89
C VAL A 445 -3.61 23.77 13.64
N HIS A 446 -3.52 22.53 13.15
CA HIS A 446 -2.75 21.48 13.80
C HIS A 446 -1.24 21.76 13.74
N ASP A 447 -0.51 21.24 14.73
CA ASP A 447 0.95 21.42 14.80
C ASP A 447 1.63 21.03 13.47
N ARG A 448 2.52 21.92 12.99
CA ARG A 448 3.23 21.86 11.70
C ARG A 448 2.36 21.88 10.44
N GLN A 449 1.08 22.15 10.57
CA GLN A 449 0.17 22.32 9.45
C GLN A 449 0.03 23.79 9.04
N VAL A 450 -0.59 24.03 7.89
CA VAL A 450 -0.45 25.28 7.15
C VAL A 450 -1.70 26.15 7.28
N TYR A 451 -1.49 27.46 7.36
CA TYR A 451 -2.53 28.48 7.44
C TYR A 451 -2.15 29.73 6.63
N THR A 452 -3.12 30.41 6.01
CA THR A 452 -2.92 31.77 5.50
C THR A 452 -4.15 32.63 5.70
N LEU A 453 -3.92 33.94 5.80
CA LEU A 453 -4.94 34.96 5.82
C LEU A 453 -4.55 36.10 4.88
N GLY A 454 -5.16 36.11 3.71
CA GLY A 454 -5.08 37.21 2.76
C GLY A 454 -6.20 38.20 3.03
N LEU A 455 -5.91 39.27 3.76
CA LEU A 455 -6.86 40.37 3.98
C LEU A 455 -7.00 41.20 2.71
N ASN A 456 -8.23 41.34 2.20
CA ASN A 456 -8.52 42.16 1.02
C ASN A 456 -7.60 41.82 -0.18
N THR A 457 -7.32 40.54 -0.43
CA THR A 457 -6.35 40.09 -1.45
C THR A 457 -7.00 39.74 -2.79
N LEU A 458 -8.26 39.32 -2.79
CA LEU A 458 -8.97 38.89 -3.99
C LEU A 458 -9.84 40.02 -4.55
N LYS A 459 -9.49 40.55 -5.72
CA LYS A 459 -10.26 41.61 -6.37
C LYS A 459 -11.41 41.05 -7.22
N ALA A 460 -12.65 41.23 -6.77
CA ALA A 460 -13.86 40.81 -7.48
C ALA A 460 -15.03 41.78 -7.20
N ASN A 461 -15.90 42.04 -8.19
CA ASN A 461 -17.05 42.96 -8.05
C ASN A 461 -16.69 44.41 -7.64
N ASN A 462 -15.53 44.93 -8.06
CA ASN A 462 -15.00 46.21 -7.55
C ASN A 462 -14.81 46.24 -6.01
N ALA A 463 -14.87 45.09 -5.35
CA ALA A 463 -14.57 44.90 -3.94
C ALA A 463 -13.29 44.07 -3.78
N MET A 464 -12.70 44.16 -2.59
CA MET A 464 -11.57 43.33 -2.18
C MET A 464 -12.07 42.32 -1.18
N TRP A 465 -11.91 41.03 -1.48
CA TRP A 465 -12.34 39.93 -0.64
C TRP A 465 -11.18 39.41 0.19
N THR A 466 -11.50 38.98 1.41
CA THR A 466 -10.57 38.30 2.30
C THR A 466 -10.62 36.80 2.01
N VAL A 467 -9.46 36.16 1.97
CA VAL A 467 -9.32 34.71 1.83
C VAL A 467 -8.55 34.18 3.02
N ALA A 468 -9.18 33.32 3.82
CA ALA A 468 -8.50 32.48 4.80
C ALA A 468 -8.36 31.07 4.24
N PHE A 469 -7.25 30.41 4.53
CA PHE A 469 -7.01 29.03 4.17
C PHE A 469 -6.33 28.29 5.32
N ARG A 470 -6.72 27.05 5.53
CA ARG A 470 -5.99 26.11 6.37
C ARG A 470 -5.98 24.74 5.73
N ASP A 471 -4.90 24.03 5.96
CA ASP A 471 -4.68 22.69 5.47
C ASP A 471 -4.02 21.88 6.58
N GLN A 472 -4.73 20.86 7.04
CA GLN A 472 -4.40 20.00 8.17
C GLN A 472 -3.60 18.76 7.76
N VAL A 473 -3.46 18.51 6.46
CA VAL A 473 -2.85 17.28 5.92
C VAL A 473 -1.65 17.58 5.02
N HIS A 474 -1.25 18.84 4.91
CA HIS A 474 -0.13 19.28 4.09
C HIS A 474 1.16 18.51 4.40
N ASN A 475 1.57 18.53 5.67
CA ASN A 475 2.76 17.81 6.13
C ASN A 475 2.34 16.49 6.76
N LEU A 476 2.74 15.38 6.18
CA LEU A 476 2.49 14.04 6.73
C LEU A 476 3.76 13.45 7.38
N GLY A 477 3.53 12.37 8.12
CA GLY A 477 4.58 11.54 8.69
C GLY A 477 5.12 12.05 10.01
N VAL A 478 5.87 11.18 10.69
CA VAL A 478 6.33 11.41 12.07
C VAL A 478 7.37 12.53 12.15
N ALA A 479 8.16 12.69 11.10
CA ALA A 479 9.21 13.70 11.04
C ALA A 479 8.67 15.10 10.78
N ASN A 480 7.64 15.25 9.94
CA ASN A 480 7.21 16.55 9.41
C ASN A 480 5.79 16.94 9.81
N GLY A 481 4.89 15.99 10.03
CA GLY A 481 3.46 16.25 10.28
C GLY A 481 3.09 16.70 11.69
N GLY A 482 4.10 17.04 12.50
CA GLY A 482 3.91 17.60 13.84
C GLY A 482 3.35 16.59 14.83
N LYS A 483 2.74 17.11 15.89
CA LYS A 483 2.16 16.34 16.99
C LYS A 483 1.24 15.19 16.55
N HIS A 484 0.49 15.39 15.46
CA HIS A 484 -0.49 14.44 14.89
C HIS A 484 0.02 13.67 13.66
N CYS A 485 1.27 13.88 13.25
CA CYS A 485 1.85 13.29 12.03
C CYS A 485 1.05 13.58 10.75
N GLY A 486 0.34 14.72 10.72
CA GLY A 486 -0.54 15.15 9.62
C GLY A 486 -1.77 14.28 9.40
N GLN A 487 -2.10 13.41 10.37
CA GLN A 487 -3.29 12.57 10.25
C GLN A 487 -4.55 13.41 10.44
N LEU A 488 -5.60 13.01 9.74
CA LEU A 488 -6.92 13.60 9.89
C LEU A 488 -7.44 13.34 11.30
N MET A 489 -7.91 14.40 11.94
CA MET A 489 -8.40 14.35 13.31
C MET A 489 -9.93 14.30 13.32
N GLU A 490 -10.49 13.42 14.13
CA GLU A 490 -11.92 13.47 14.46
C GLU A 490 -12.23 14.85 15.03
N LEU A 491 -13.37 15.43 14.62
CA LEU A 491 -13.79 16.78 15.03
C LEU A 491 -14.27 16.89 16.50
N ASP A 492 -13.77 16.03 17.39
CA ASP A 492 -14.21 15.97 18.77
C ASP A 492 -13.91 17.28 19.51
N GLY A 493 -14.97 18.01 19.85
CA GLY A 493 -14.87 19.35 20.45
C GLY A 493 -14.44 20.46 19.48
N CYS A 494 -14.22 20.11 18.20
CA CYS A 494 -13.81 21.03 17.16
C CYS A 494 -14.99 21.66 16.42
N LEU A 495 -16.24 21.24 16.65
CA LEU A 495 -17.39 21.95 16.07
C LEU A 495 -17.70 23.21 16.89
N ARG A 496 -18.07 24.30 16.21
CA ARG A 496 -18.56 25.50 16.91
C ARG A 496 -19.78 25.12 17.74
N PRO A 497 -19.86 25.53 19.03
CA PRO A 497 -21.06 25.37 19.82
C PRO A 497 -22.23 26.03 19.12
N THR A 498 -23.37 25.34 19.09
CA THR A 498 -24.61 25.84 18.51
C THR A 498 -24.94 27.20 19.14
N GLY A 499 -25.10 28.24 18.30
CA GLY A 499 -25.42 29.59 18.76
C GLY A 499 -24.26 30.52 19.13
N SER A 500 -23.01 30.15 18.84
CA SER A 500 -21.84 30.99 19.19
C SER A 500 -21.48 32.10 18.19
N LEU A 501 -22.27 32.30 17.12
CA LEU A 501 -22.09 33.42 16.19
C LEU A 501 -22.98 34.62 16.57
N TYR A 502 -22.37 35.81 16.52
CA TYR A 502 -22.97 37.12 16.76
C TYR A 502 -24.47 37.21 16.44
N GLY A 503 -25.29 37.43 17.47
CA GLY A 503 -26.69 37.87 17.34
C GLY A 503 -27.66 36.79 16.84
N LYS A 504 -28.46 36.27 17.78
CA LYS A 504 -29.44 35.17 17.66
C LYS A 504 -28.83 33.82 17.27
N THR A 505 -29.04 32.85 18.15
CA THR A 505 -28.77 31.43 17.98
C THR A 505 -29.38 30.94 16.66
N ILE A 506 -28.57 30.76 15.63
CA ILE A 506 -28.96 29.96 14.47
C ILE A 506 -28.66 28.52 14.87
N ASP A 507 -29.71 27.78 15.23
CA ASP A 507 -29.57 26.35 15.48
C ASP A 507 -29.23 25.64 14.18
N SER A 508 -28.20 24.80 14.23
CA SER A 508 -27.88 23.91 13.12
C SER A 508 -29.10 23.08 12.76
N LYS A 509 -29.36 22.89 11.47
CA LYS A 509 -30.37 21.91 11.02
C LYS A 509 -29.93 20.47 11.29
N HIS A 510 -28.64 20.25 11.56
CA HIS A 510 -28.03 18.95 11.75
C HIS A 510 -27.59 18.77 13.21
N GLY A 511 -27.93 17.62 13.81
CA GLY A 511 -27.51 17.31 15.18
C GLY A 511 -26.00 17.00 15.27
N ASP A 512 -25.42 17.03 16.46
CA ASP A 512 -23.97 16.78 16.66
C ASP A 512 -23.49 15.42 16.14
N LEU A 513 -24.29 14.37 16.35
CA LEU A 513 -24.00 13.02 15.83
C LEU A 513 -23.98 12.98 14.31
N GLU A 514 -24.92 13.70 13.70
CA GLU A 514 -25.04 13.81 12.25
C GLU A 514 -23.85 14.61 11.69
N ARG A 515 -23.49 15.75 12.32
CA ARG A 515 -22.28 16.52 11.98
C ARG A 515 -21.02 15.66 12.07
N LYS A 516 -20.81 14.92 13.18
CA LYS A 516 -19.67 14.01 13.33
C LYS A 516 -19.60 12.97 12.21
N SER A 517 -20.73 12.36 11.84
CA SER A 517 -20.78 11.37 10.77
C SER A 517 -20.44 11.91 9.38
N TYR A 518 -20.63 13.21 9.14
CA TYR A 518 -20.24 13.84 7.87
C TYR A 518 -18.75 14.14 7.78
N PHE A 519 -18.14 14.40 8.94
CA PHE A 519 -16.72 14.66 9.09
C PHE A 519 -15.99 13.43 9.64
N ASP A 520 -16.48 12.23 9.35
CA ASP A 520 -15.93 10.95 9.82
C ASP A 520 -14.46 10.76 9.38
N GLY A 521 -14.10 11.36 8.24
CA GLY A 521 -12.72 11.44 7.76
C GLY A 521 -11.94 12.67 8.23
N GLY A 522 -12.51 13.55 9.05
CA GLY A 522 -11.88 14.79 9.51
C GLY A 522 -11.82 15.91 8.47
N LEU A 523 -11.46 17.10 8.93
CA LEU A 523 -11.19 18.26 8.07
C LEU A 523 -9.81 18.13 7.44
N ALA A 524 -9.72 18.03 6.12
CA ALA A 524 -8.45 18.12 5.41
C ALA A 524 -8.09 19.59 5.15
N VAL A 525 -8.98 20.29 4.45
CA VAL A 525 -8.69 21.63 3.92
C VAL A 525 -9.92 22.53 4.07
N GLU A 526 -9.70 23.80 4.38
CA GLU A 526 -10.75 24.80 4.39
C GLU A 526 -10.27 26.09 3.73
N PHE A 527 -11.12 26.63 2.85
CA PHE A 527 -11.06 27.99 2.34
C PHE A 527 -12.25 28.77 2.90
N VAL A 528 -12.04 29.99 3.38
CA VAL A 528 -13.12 30.92 3.73
C VAL A 528 -12.92 32.21 2.96
N ILE A 529 -13.92 32.59 2.17
CA ILE A 529 -13.85 33.73 1.26
C ILE A 529 -14.99 34.67 1.62
N SER A 530 -14.64 35.83 2.16
CA SER A 530 -15.62 36.80 2.67
C SER A 530 -15.41 38.19 2.08
N SER A 531 -16.51 38.93 2.01
CA SER A 531 -16.53 40.31 1.56
C SER A 531 -16.02 41.23 2.67
N PRO A 532 -15.55 42.45 2.34
CA PRO A 532 -14.98 43.37 3.33
C PRO A 532 -16.02 44.01 4.27
N GLN A 533 -17.32 43.70 4.11
CA GLN A 533 -18.39 44.25 4.97
C GLN A 533 -18.45 43.62 6.37
N TYR A 534 -17.62 42.61 6.64
CA TYR A 534 -17.63 41.81 7.89
C TYR A 534 -16.31 41.87 8.69
N ASN A 535 -15.57 42.98 8.64
CA ASN A 535 -14.47 43.22 9.59
C ASN A 535 -14.94 43.99 10.82
#